data_AF-A0A8J2KUS4-F1
#
_entry.id   AF-A0A8J2KUS4-F1
#
_cell.length_a   1.000
_cell.length_b   1.000
_cell.length_c   1.000
_cell.angle_alpha   90.00
_cell.angle_beta   90.00
_cell.angle_gamma   90.00
#
_symmetry.space_group_name_H-M   'P 1'
#
loop_
_entity.id
_entity.type
_entity.pdbx_description
1 polymer ?
#
loop_
_entity_poly.entity_id
_entity_poly.type
_entity_poly.pdbx_seq_one_letter_code
_entity_poly.pdbx_strand_id
1 'polypeptide(L)'
;MSEFPKQPKVIFRPAVKRCTRSFFYIEQKYSPSIPRYFFTSRKAIMGSRDKAANQLQEWKQSNEASDRATNRHGCPVPSLTRSLTAGKQGPILLQDTNLVEHLAQFDRERIPERVVHAKGAGAFGFIHTQKRNPQTHLKDADMFWDFISLRPETTHQVSFLFSDRGTPDGYRQMNGYGSHTFKLVNAEGTPVYCKFHLKTDQGIKNLPTDVAGKLEGEDPDHAIRDLYNAIATGNNPSWSFYIQVMTFEQAETYKYNPFDLTKVWPHTDFPLIPVGKVVLNRNPQNYFAEVEQIAFSPANMVPGIEASPDKMLQGRLFSYSDTHRHRLGANYAQLPVNCPHASIRPKTYSRDGPQSYDVHQGGAPNYFPNSFNGPHEDPGAVQSNFTTKGDVQRYDSGDEDNFSQVDLFWTKVLSPEERQRLVNNIAGHLKNASEAIRNRALVNFGQVNPEYAYTEYLYLFQFQPIFIL
;
A
#
# COMPACT_ATOMS: atom_id res chain seq x y z
N MET A 1 -0.72 -40.41 28.36
CA MET A 1 -0.71 -40.60 29.83
C MET A 1 0.15 -39.46 30.39
N SER A 2 -0.46 -38.31 30.71
CA SER A 2 -0.82 -37.87 32.09
C SER A 2 0.44 -37.47 32.87
N GLU A 3 0.66 -36.25 33.35
CA GLU A 3 -0.24 -35.20 33.85
C GLU A 3 0.54 -33.88 34.02
N PHE A 4 -0.15 -32.75 33.84
CA PHE A 4 0.34 -31.39 34.14
C PHE A 4 0.25 -31.08 35.65
N PRO A 5 1.23 -30.36 36.26
CA PRO A 5 1.03 -29.74 37.56
C PRO A 5 0.41 -28.33 37.45
N LYS A 6 -0.51 -28.07 38.39
CA LYS A 6 -1.46 -26.95 38.48
C LYS A 6 -0.82 -25.62 38.86
N GLN A 7 -1.38 -24.54 38.31
CA GLN A 7 -1.13 -23.15 38.70
C GLN A 7 -1.64 -22.82 40.13
N PRO A 8 -0.98 -21.91 40.88
CA PRO A 8 -1.51 -21.38 42.13
C PRO A 8 -2.53 -20.25 41.89
N LYS A 9 -3.68 -20.36 42.56
CA LYS A 9 -4.74 -19.35 42.67
C LYS A 9 -4.30 -18.18 43.55
N VAL A 10 -4.43 -16.95 43.05
CA VAL A 10 -4.34 -15.73 43.86
C VAL A 10 -5.73 -15.31 44.32
N ILE A 11 -5.89 -15.14 45.63
CA ILE A 11 -7.12 -14.86 46.35
C ILE A 11 -7.31 -13.34 46.51
N PHE A 12 -8.45 -12.82 46.06
CA PHE A 12 -8.89 -11.45 46.34
C PHE A 12 -9.48 -11.34 47.76
N ARG A 13 -9.05 -10.32 48.53
CA ARG A 13 -9.67 -9.91 49.80
C ARG A 13 -10.60 -8.71 49.57
N PRO A 14 -11.87 -8.75 50.02
CA PRO A 14 -12.72 -7.56 50.10
C PRO A 14 -12.66 -6.94 51.50
N ALA A 15 -12.52 -5.61 51.57
CA ALA A 15 -12.71 -4.84 52.79
C ALA A 15 -13.97 -3.97 52.66
N VAL A 16 -14.89 -4.19 53.61
CA VAL A 16 -16.16 -3.49 53.81
C VAL A 16 -15.93 -2.18 54.55
N LYS A 17 -16.67 -1.12 54.21
CA LYS A 17 -17.30 -0.22 55.20
C LYS A 17 -18.48 0.55 54.60
N ARG A 18 -19.66 0.25 55.16
CA ARG A 18 -20.91 1.00 55.04
C ARG A 18 -20.77 2.37 55.72
N CYS A 19 -21.42 3.39 55.16
CA CYS A 19 -21.98 4.46 55.96
C CYS A 19 -23.38 4.81 55.43
N THR A 20 -24.34 4.77 56.34
CA THR A 20 -25.77 4.98 56.20
C THR A 20 -26.11 6.47 56.19
N ARG A 21 -27.10 6.89 55.38
CA ARG A 21 -28.15 7.82 55.81
C ARG A 21 -29.30 7.85 54.80
N SER A 22 -30.44 7.35 55.26
CA SER A 22 -31.75 7.50 54.63
C SER A 22 -32.29 8.90 54.92
N PHE A 23 -32.86 9.56 53.91
CA PHE A 23 -33.86 10.62 54.12
C PHE A 23 -35.07 10.29 53.25
N PHE A 24 -36.18 10.02 53.92
CA PHE A 24 -37.52 10.01 53.33
C PHE A 24 -37.97 11.46 53.13
N TYR A 25 -38.47 11.79 51.94
CA TYR A 25 -39.39 12.91 51.77
C TYR A 25 -40.51 12.46 50.83
N ILE A 26 -41.71 12.37 51.39
CA ILE A 26 -42.97 12.21 50.68
C ILE A 26 -43.55 13.62 50.60
N GLU A 27 -43.80 14.15 49.41
CA GLU A 27 -44.78 15.22 49.26
C GLU A 27 -45.51 15.14 47.92
N GLN A 28 -46.74 15.64 47.97
CA GLN A 28 -47.88 15.21 47.19
C GLN A 28 -47.93 15.75 45.75
N LYS A 29 -48.69 14.98 44.95
CA LYS A 29 -49.26 15.27 43.62
C LYS A 29 -49.67 16.73 43.40
N TYR A 30 -49.28 17.29 42.26
CA TYR A 30 -50.18 18.06 41.39
C TYR A 30 -49.76 17.88 39.92
N SER A 31 -50.72 17.46 39.09
CA SER A 31 -50.62 17.35 37.63
C SER A 31 -51.24 18.60 37.02
N PRO A 32 -50.64 19.15 35.95
CA PRO A 32 -51.45 19.43 34.78
C PRO A 32 -50.84 18.77 33.54
N SER A 33 -51.72 18.05 32.86
CA SER A 33 -51.59 17.41 31.57
C SER A 33 -50.94 18.31 30.51
N ILE A 34 -49.74 17.93 30.09
CA ILE A 34 -49.19 18.22 28.76
C ILE A 34 -49.02 16.86 28.09
N PRO A 35 -49.51 16.64 26.84
CA PRO A 35 -49.40 15.35 26.19
C PRO A 35 -47.92 14.98 26.06
N ARG A 36 -47.50 13.96 26.81
CA ARG A 36 -46.24 13.27 26.55
C ARG A 36 -46.40 12.65 25.17
N TYR A 37 -45.79 13.27 24.16
CA TYR A 37 -45.36 12.51 23.01
C TYR A 37 -44.51 11.37 23.57
N PHE A 38 -45.07 10.17 23.53
CA PHE A 38 -44.35 8.95 23.77
C PHE A 38 -43.17 8.93 22.79
N PHE A 39 -41.99 9.35 23.25
CA PHE A 39 -40.76 8.74 22.77
C PHE A 39 -40.74 7.33 23.34
N THR A 40 -41.56 6.45 22.77
CA THR A 40 -41.20 5.04 22.71
C THR A 40 -39.79 4.99 22.17
N SER A 41 -38.93 4.22 22.84
CA SER A 41 -37.52 4.12 22.53
C SER A 41 -37.34 3.91 21.02
N ARG A 42 -36.94 4.96 20.29
CA ARG A 42 -36.34 4.84 18.96
C ARG A 42 -34.94 4.27 19.14
N LYS A 43 -34.87 3.04 19.65
CA LYS A 43 -33.73 2.12 19.57
C LYS A 43 -33.97 1.12 18.41
N ALA A 44 -34.57 1.63 17.36
CA ALA A 44 -34.80 1.05 16.03
C ALA A 44 -35.46 2.24 15.29
N ILE A 45 -34.93 2.90 14.26
CA ILE A 45 -34.09 2.52 13.13
C ILE A 45 -33.19 3.74 12.86
N MET A 46 -32.04 3.83 13.52
CA MET A 46 -30.90 4.57 13.01
C MET A 46 -29.91 3.47 12.67
N GLY A 47 -29.63 3.25 11.38
CA GLY A 47 -28.66 2.24 10.96
C GLY A 47 -27.40 2.40 11.80
N SER A 48 -26.96 1.32 12.45
CA SER A 48 -25.73 1.35 13.24
C SER A 48 -24.61 1.79 12.31
N ARG A 49 -24.09 3.00 12.51
CA ARG A 49 -22.91 3.50 11.80
C ARG A 49 -21.78 2.49 11.94
N ASP A 50 -20.98 2.34 10.90
CA ASP A 50 -19.82 1.45 10.94
C ASP A 50 -18.72 1.98 11.88
N LYS A 51 -17.68 1.18 12.10
CA LYS A 51 -16.58 1.53 13.01
C LYS A 51 -15.81 2.76 12.51
N ALA A 52 -15.59 2.87 11.21
CA ALA A 52 -14.94 4.02 10.59
C ALA A 52 -15.71 5.32 10.89
N ALA A 53 -17.02 5.35 10.68
CA ALA A 53 -17.86 6.51 10.93
C ALA A 53 -17.99 6.85 12.43
N ASN A 54 -17.82 5.87 13.33
CA ASN A 54 -17.87 6.08 14.77
C ASN A 54 -16.55 6.53 15.41
N GLN A 55 -15.47 6.67 14.65
CA GLN A 55 -14.13 6.98 15.18
C GLN A 55 -14.12 8.15 16.19
N LEU A 56 -14.74 9.29 15.87
CA LEU A 56 -14.79 10.45 16.79
C LEU A 56 -15.66 10.22 18.03
N GLN A 57 -16.71 9.40 17.92
CA GLN A 57 -17.56 9.06 19.07
C GLN A 57 -16.80 8.13 20.02
N GLU A 58 -16.07 7.15 19.49
CA GLU A 58 -15.23 6.25 20.27
C GLU A 58 -14.05 7.01 20.90
N TRP A 59 -13.44 7.96 20.18
CA TRP A 59 -12.39 8.84 20.74
C TRP A 59 -12.91 9.64 21.93
N LYS A 60 -14.08 10.29 21.79
CA LYS A 60 -14.71 11.05 22.89
C LYS A 60 -15.02 10.19 24.11
N GLN A 61 -15.42 8.93 23.91
CA GLN A 61 -15.75 8.02 25.03
C GLN A 61 -14.51 7.48 25.74
N SER A 62 -13.37 7.38 25.04
CA SER A 62 -12.12 6.81 25.55
C SER A 62 -11.14 7.85 26.09
N ASN A 63 -11.36 9.14 25.84
CA ASN A 63 -10.47 10.22 26.27
C ASN A 63 -11.20 11.19 27.20
N GLU A 64 -10.47 11.67 28.21
CA GLU A 64 -10.95 12.74 29.08
C GLU A 64 -11.00 14.08 28.32
N ALA A 65 -11.84 14.99 28.79
CA ALA A 65 -11.90 16.33 28.22
C ALA A 65 -10.57 17.05 28.48
N SER A 66 -10.02 17.69 27.44
CA SER A 66 -8.83 18.53 27.61
C SER A 66 -9.15 19.79 28.40
N ASP A 67 -8.28 20.14 29.35
CA ASP A 67 -8.45 21.30 30.23
C ASP A 67 -8.26 22.64 29.50
N ARG A 68 -7.35 22.71 28.52
CA ARG A 68 -7.04 23.94 27.75
C ARG A 68 -6.34 23.65 26.43
N ALA A 69 -6.58 24.50 25.43
CA ALA A 69 -5.78 24.51 24.21
C ALA A 69 -4.44 25.22 24.44
N THR A 70 -3.38 24.70 23.81
CA THR A 70 -2.05 25.31 23.81
C THR A 70 -1.56 25.53 22.38
N ASN A 71 -0.67 26.49 22.19
CA ASN A 71 0.09 26.61 20.95
C ASN A 71 1.21 25.55 20.92
N ARG A 72 2.02 25.49 19.86
CA ARG A 72 3.06 24.45 19.70
C ARG A 72 4.18 24.53 20.75
N HIS A 73 4.27 25.64 21.47
CA HIS A 73 5.24 25.87 22.54
C HIS A 73 4.66 25.53 23.93
N GLY A 74 3.42 25.04 24.00
CA GLY A 74 2.75 24.68 25.25
C GLY A 74 2.12 25.87 25.99
N CYS A 75 2.13 27.08 25.41
CA CYS A 75 1.50 28.24 26.03
C CYS A 75 -0.04 28.19 25.84
N PRO A 76 -0.84 28.51 26.87
CA PRO A 76 -2.30 28.56 26.75
C PRO A 76 -2.77 29.53 25.65
N VAL A 77 -3.74 29.09 24.85
CA VAL A 77 -4.31 29.91 23.77
C VAL A 77 -5.50 30.73 24.30
N PRO A 78 -5.52 32.06 24.11
CA PRO A 78 -6.60 32.91 24.63
C PRO A 78 -7.93 32.74 23.89
N SER A 79 -7.91 32.42 22.59
CA SER A 79 -9.11 32.14 21.79
C SER A 79 -8.75 31.37 20.52
N LEU A 80 -9.61 30.42 20.11
CA LEU A 80 -9.51 29.69 18.83
C LEU A 80 -10.50 30.18 17.78
N THR A 81 -11.42 31.08 18.16
CA THR A 81 -12.54 31.53 17.31
C THR A 81 -12.51 33.02 17.01
N ARG A 82 -11.53 33.74 17.55
CA ARG A 82 -11.40 35.21 17.42
C ARG A 82 -9.94 35.58 17.26
N SER A 83 -9.67 36.46 16.30
CA SER A 83 -8.37 37.10 16.12
C SER A 83 -8.26 38.38 16.96
N LEU A 84 -7.03 38.81 17.19
CA LEU A 84 -6.71 40.08 17.84
C LEU A 84 -6.75 41.24 16.84
N THR A 85 -7.62 42.22 17.10
CA THR A 85 -7.82 43.39 16.24
C THR A 85 -7.72 44.71 17.01
N ALA A 86 -7.35 45.79 16.33
CA ALA A 86 -7.36 47.16 16.90
C ALA A 86 -8.79 47.74 16.96
N GLY A 87 -9.59 47.23 17.90
CA GLY A 87 -11.03 47.51 18.00
C GLY A 87 -11.87 46.51 17.20
N LYS A 88 -13.18 46.48 17.47
CA LYS A 88 -14.10 45.44 16.94
C LYS A 88 -14.15 45.37 15.40
N GLN A 89 -13.93 46.49 14.72
CA GLN A 89 -13.90 46.60 13.25
C GLN A 89 -12.53 47.08 12.73
N GLY A 90 -11.51 47.07 13.58
CA GLY A 90 -10.17 47.50 13.20
C GLY A 90 -9.37 46.41 12.50
N PRO A 91 -8.17 46.74 12.01
CA PRO A 91 -7.28 45.77 11.37
C PRO A 91 -6.81 44.70 12.36
N ILE A 92 -6.45 43.56 11.81
CA ILE A 92 -5.76 42.49 12.55
C ILE A 92 -4.34 42.90 12.92
N LEU A 93 -3.86 42.42 14.06
CA LEU A 93 -2.54 42.77 14.54
C LEU A 93 -1.55 41.61 14.32
N LEU A 94 -0.36 41.92 13.79
CA LEU A 94 0.72 40.94 13.62
C LEU A 94 1.16 40.29 14.94
N GLN A 95 0.90 40.96 16.07
CA GLN A 95 1.16 40.43 17.41
C GLN A 95 0.21 39.28 17.82
N ASP A 96 -0.79 38.93 17.00
CA ASP A 96 -1.56 37.69 17.16
C ASP A 96 -0.73 36.47 16.75
N THR A 97 0.26 36.13 17.57
CA THR A 97 1.21 35.07 17.27
C THR A 97 0.54 33.69 17.18
N ASN A 98 -0.61 33.48 17.84
CA ASN A 98 -1.35 32.23 17.76
C ASN A 98 -2.03 32.05 16.40
N LEU A 99 -2.64 33.12 15.87
CA LEU A 99 -3.21 33.08 14.52
C LEU A 99 -2.12 32.86 13.47
N VAL A 100 -1.02 33.63 13.56
CA VAL A 100 0.10 33.51 12.62
C VAL A 100 0.67 32.10 12.63
N GLU A 101 0.88 31.50 13.81
CA GLU A 101 1.36 30.13 13.94
C GLU A 101 0.39 29.09 13.36
N HIS A 102 -0.91 29.23 13.65
CA HIS A 102 -1.93 28.30 13.17
C HIS A 102 -2.02 28.30 11.64
N LEU A 103 -2.08 29.49 11.02
CA LEU A 103 -2.09 29.62 9.56
C LEU A 103 -0.79 29.12 8.93
N ALA A 104 0.36 29.45 9.52
CA ALA A 104 1.65 29.02 9.01
C ALA A 104 1.81 27.48 9.02
N GLN A 105 1.22 26.80 10.01
CA GLN A 105 1.19 25.33 10.06
C GLN A 105 0.22 24.76 9.03
N PHE A 106 -0.99 25.32 8.94
CA PHE A 106 -2.01 24.91 7.96
C PHE A 106 -1.47 24.98 6.53
N ASP A 107 -0.79 26.07 6.18
CA ASP A 107 -0.16 26.28 4.87
C ASP A 107 0.92 25.23 4.53
N ARG A 108 1.38 24.45 5.52
CA ARG A 108 2.47 23.47 5.41
C ARG A 108 2.04 22.04 5.74
N GLU A 109 0.74 21.76 5.80
CA GLU A 109 0.23 20.40 6.09
C GLU A 109 0.50 19.41 4.95
N ARG A 110 0.57 19.88 3.70
CA ARG A 110 0.80 19.02 2.53
C ARG A 110 2.29 18.76 2.33
N ILE A 111 2.62 17.50 2.10
CA ILE A 111 3.92 17.05 1.58
C ILE A 111 3.73 16.53 0.14
N PRO A 112 4.80 16.39 -0.66
CA PRO A 112 4.68 15.72 -1.94
C PRO A 112 4.05 14.33 -1.78
N GLU A 113 3.07 13.99 -2.61
CA GLU A 113 2.53 12.64 -2.66
C GLU A 113 3.54 11.67 -3.30
N ARG A 114 3.29 10.36 -3.20
CA ARG A 114 4.11 9.38 -3.92
C ARG A 114 3.88 9.54 -5.43
N VAL A 115 4.96 9.63 -6.21
CA VAL A 115 4.91 9.81 -7.67
C VAL A 115 4.15 8.70 -8.41
N VAL A 116 4.16 7.49 -7.84
CA VAL A 116 3.41 6.30 -8.26
C VAL A 116 2.95 5.55 -7.02
N HIS A 117 2.09 4.53 -7.16
CA HIS A 117 1.47 3.83 -6.04
C HIS A 117 0.62 4.71 -5.10
N ALA A 118 0.29 5.95 -5.49
CA ALA A 118 -1.04 6.46 -5.20
C ALA A 118 -2.12 5.48 -5.74
N LYS A 119 -1.78 4.78 -6.85
CA LYS A 119 -2.15 3.40 -7.27
C LYS A 119 -1.27 3.00 -8.49
N GLY A 120 -0.49 1.90 -8.44
CA GLY A 120 0.23 1.29 -9.61
C GLY A 120 1.78 1.30 -9.63
N ALA A 121 2.39 0.28 -10.26
CA ALA A 121 3.85 0.06 -10.46
C ALA A 121 4.27 0.23 -11.93
N GLY A 122 5.54 0.55 -12.24
CA GLY A 122 5.97 0.66 -13.64
C GLY A 122 7.48 0.80 -13.91
N ALA A 123 7.90 0.35 -15.10
CA ALA A 123 9.21 0.55 -15.70
C ALA A 123 9.43 1.99 -16.19
N PHE A 124 10.69 2.33 -16.52
CA PHE A 124 11.04 3.58 -17.19
C PHE A 124 10.19 3.72 -18.47
N GLY A 125 9.50 4.84 -18.64
CA GLY A 125 8.51 5.05 -19.72
C GLY A 125 7.07 4.68 -19.34
N PHE A 126 6.79 3.47 -18.85
CA PHE A 126 5.43 3.05 -18.45
C PHE A 126 4.82 4.01 -17.41
N ILE A 127 5.61 4.45 -16.43
CA ILE A 127 5.11 5.39 -15.41
C ILE A 127 4.61 6.70 -16.04
N HIS A 128 5.20 7.15 -17.15
CA HIS A 128 4.77 8.37 -17.81
C HIS A 128 3.40 8.21 -18.50
N THR A 129 3.05 7.00 -18.93
CA THR A 129 1.73 6.72 -19.52
C THR A 129 0.61 6.79 -18.48
N GLN A 130 0.94 6.64 -17.20
CA GLN A 130 -0.02 6.81 -16.10
C GLN A 130 -0.27 8.28 -15.74
N LYS A 131 0.58 9.21 -16.21
CA LYS A 131 0.42 10.65 -15.97
C LYS A 131 -0.68 11.24 -16.87
N ARG A 132 -1.08 12.47 -16.55
CA ARG A 132 -2.03 13.24 -17.38
C ARG A 132 -1.31 13.84 -18.57
N ASN A 133 -2.02 14.01 -19.69
CA ASN A 133 -1.52 14.71 -20.86
C ASN A 133 -1.05 16.12 -20.46
N PRO A 134 0.15 16.57 -20.88
CA PRO A 134 0.74 17.81 -20.38
C PRO A 134 0.03 19.08 -20.84
N GLN A 135 -0.70 19.04 -21.96
CA GLN A 135 -1.43 20.20 -22.48
C GLN A 135 -2.87 20.25 -21.97
N THR A 136 -3.58 19.11 -21.99
CA THR A 136 -5.01 19.06 -21.64
C THR A 136 -5.27 18.70 -20.19
N HIS A 137 -4.27 18.16 -19.49
CA HIS A 137 -4.38 17.60 -18.15
C HIS A 137 -5.42 16.45 -18.04
N LEU A 138 -5.81 15.83 -19.16
CA LEU A 138 -6.73 14.69 -19.19
C LEU A 138 -5.98 13.36 -19.20
N LYS A 139 -6.70 12.27 -18.91
CA LYS A 139 -6.23 10.92 -19.23
C LYS A 139 -6.33 10.71 -20.73
N ASP A 140 -5.35 10.03 -21.29
CA ASP A 140 -5.16 9.93 -22.74
C ASP A 140 -4.93 8.46 -23.12
N ALA A 141 -5.89 7.90 -23.87
CA ALA A 141 -5.86 6.51 -24.29
C ALA A 141 -4.77 6.26 -25.34
N ASP A 142 -4.43 7.25 -26.16
CA ASP A 142 -3.31 7.13 -27.11
C ASP A 142 -2.00 7.03 -26.35
N MET A 143 -1.76 7.90 -25.37
CA MET A 143 -0.54 7.82 -24.54
C MET A 143 -0.39 6.45 -23.85
N PHE A 144 -1.49 5.87 -23.37
CA PHE A 144 -1.48 4.56 -22.73
C PHE A 144 -1.22 3.44 -23.74
N TRP A 145 -2.06 3.32 -24.78
CA TRP A 145 -2.01 2.19 -25.70
C TRP A 145 -0.86 2.28 -26.71
N ASP A 146 -0.36 3.47 -27.03
CA ASP A 146 0.81 3.64 -27.90
C ASP A 146 2.03 2.94 -27.28
N PHE A 147 2.33 3.25 -26.02
CA PHE A 147 3.42 2.61 -25.28
C PHE A 147 3.20 1.10 -25.12
N ILE A 148 2.02 0.67 -24.68
CA ILE A 148 1.72 -0.76 -24.47
C ILE A 148 1.90 -1.57 -25.76
N SER A 149 1.42 -1.04 -26.88
CA SER A 149 1.51 -1.75 -28.16
C SER A 149 2.91 -1.70 -28.79
N LEU A 150 3.73 -0.70 -28.45
CA LEU A 150 5.15 -0.62 -28.87
C LEU A 150 6.10 -1.43 -27.98
N ARG A 151 5.65 -1.88 -26.80
CA ARG A 151 6.41 -2.69 -25.85
C ARG A 151 5.68 -4.03 -25.60
N PRO A 152 5.79 -5.00 -26.51
CA PRO A 152 5.06 -6.27 -26.43
C PRO A 152 5.30 -7.06 -25.14
N GLU A 153 6.43 -6.85 -24.46
CA GLU A 153 6.71 -7.46 -23.16
C GLU A 153 5.68 -7.10 -22.07
N THR A 154 4.95 -5.99 -22.26
CA THR A 154 3.88 -5.56 -21.35
C THR A 154 2.58 -6.36 -21.50
N THR A 155 2.43 -7.15 -22.57
CA THR A 155 1.17 -7.80 -22.94
C THR A 155 0.62 -8.68 -21.81
N HIS A 156 1.47 -9.46 -21.15
CA HIS A 156 1.05 -10.30 -20.02
C HIS A 156 0.48 -9.48 -18.85
N GLN A 157 1.19 -8.42 -18.47
CA GLN A 157 0.76 -7.54 -17.38
C GLN A 157 -0.55 -6.82 -17.73
N VAL A 158 -0.70 -6.36 -18.97
CA VAL A 158 -1.91 -5.66 -19.43
C VAL A 158 -3.10 -6.61 -19.47
N SER A 159 -2.94 -7.82 -20.01
CA SER A 159 -4.00 -8.83 -19.98
C SER A 159 -4.39 -9.19 -18.54
N PHE A 160 -3.43 -9.25 -17.62
CA PHE A 160 -3.74 -9.44 -16.20
C PHE A 160 -4.50 -8.24 -15.60
N LEU A 161 -4.05 -7.02 -15.89
CA LEU A 161 -4.65 -5.76 -15.39
C LEU A 161 -6.09 -5.55 -15.87
N PHE A 162 -6.41 -5.94 -17.10
CA PHE A 162 -7.76 -5.80 -17.65
C PHE A 162 -8.65 -7.03 -17.39
N SER A 163 -8.09 -8.11 -16.84
CA SER A 163 -8.90 -9.23 -16.34
C SER A 163 -9.59 -8.86 -15.03
N ASP A 164 -10.50 -9.71 -14.55
CA ASP A 164 -11.15 -9.54 -13.24
C ASP A 164 -10.13 -9.29 -12.12
N ARG A 165 -8.95 -9.91 -12.22
CA ARG A 165 -7.87 -9.78 -11.22
C ARG A 165 -7.33 -8.35 -11.07
N GLY A 166 -7.56 -7.48 -12.04
CA GLY A 166 -7.17 -6.06 -11.99
C GLY A 166 -8.08 -5.18 -11.13
N THR A 167 -9.26 -5.67 -10.76
CA THR A 167 -10.26 -4.90 -10.00
C THR A 167 -10.61 -5.65 -8.71
N PRO A 168 -9.69 -5.78 -7.73
CA PRO A 168 -9.96 -6.49 -6.49
C PRO A 168 -11.04 -5.78 -5.65
N ASP A 169 -11.90 -6.56 -4.99
CA ASP A 169 -12.88 -6.04 -4.02
C ASP A 169 -12.19 -5.73 -2.70
N GLY A 170 -11.66 -4.51 -2.58
CA GLY A 170 -10.89 -4.10 -1.41
C GLY A 170 -9.50 -4.72 -1.33
N TYR A 171 -8.78 -4.43 -0.23
CA TYR A 171 -7.40 -4.89 -0.07
C TYR A 171 -7.28 -6.34 0.43
N ARG A 172 -8.33 -6.89 1.06
CA ARG A 172 -8.26 -8.15 1.81
C ARG A 172 -8.45 -9.37 0.91
N GLN A 173 -9.16 -9.23 -0.21
CA GLN A 173 -9.50 -10.30 -1.15
C GLN A 173 -8.55 -10.37 -2.36
N MET A 174 -7.31 -9.92 -2.20
CA MET A 174 -6.26 -10.03 -3.24
C MET A 174 -4.99 -10.67 -2.71
N ASN A 175 -4.22 -11.31 -3.59
CA ASN A 175 -2.90 -11.83 -3.26
C ASN A 175 -1.85 -10.70 -3.27
N GLY A 176 -0.76 -10.91 -2.54
CA GLY A 176 0.46 -10.11 -2.65
C GLY A 176 1.58 -10.93 -3.30
N TYR A 177 2.45 -10.26 -4.06
CA TYR A 177 3.60 -10.89 -4.70
C TYR A 177 4.82 -9.99 -4.56
N GLY A 178 5.99 -10.60 -4.37
CA GLY A 178 7.26 -9.88 -4.53
C GLY A 178 7.54 -9.50 -5.98
N SER A 179 6.90 -10.22 -6.91
CA SER A 179 7.02 -10.16 -8.38
C SER A 179 8.42 -10.48 -8.90
N HIS A 180 9.43 -9.75 -8.45
CA HIS A 180 10.84 -9.98 -8.79
C HIS A 180 11.33 -11.34 -8.30
N THR A 181 12.34 -11.82 -8.99
CA THR A 181 13.23 -12.85 -8.45
C THR A 181 14.14 -12.21 -7.41
N PHE A 182 14.29 -12.84 -6.25
CA PHE A 182 15.25 -12.48 -5.21
C PHE A 182 16.23 -13.63 -5.02
N LYS A 183 17.27 -13.41 -4.21
CA LYS A 183 18.24 -14.43 -3.83
C LYS A 183 18.16 -14.66 -2.32
N LEU A 184 18.14 -15.92 -1.90
CA LEU A 184 18.22 -16.33 -0.51
C LEU A 184 19.57 -17.01 -0.29
N VAL A 185 20.22 -16.71 0.84
CA VAL A 185 21.53 -17.24 1.19
C VAL A 185 21.44 -17.88 2.57
N ASN A 186 21.85 -19.13 2.68
CA ASN A 186 21.85 -19.85 3.96
C ASN A 186 23.11 -19.54 4.78
N ALA A 187 23.23 -20.16 5.97
CA ALA A 187 24.35 -19.94 6.89
C ALA A 187 25.70 -20.40 6.31
N GLU A 188 25.68 -21.36 5.38
CA GLU A 188 26.87 -21.87 4.68
C GLU A 188 27.31 -20.98 3.50
N GLY A 189 26.54 -19.93 3.19
CA GLY A 189 26.81 -19.04 2.06
C GLY A 189 26.32 -19.56 0.71
N THR A 190 25.52 -20.63 0.69
CA THR A 190 24.93 -21.22 -0.52
C THR A 190 23.70 -20.43 -0.97
N PRO A 191 23.72 -19.84 -2.18
CA PRO A 191 22.60 -19.06 -2.67
C PRO A 191 21.59 -19.90 -3.46
N VAL A 192 20.32 -19.51 -3.38
CA VAL A 192 19.24 -19.95 -4.29
C VAL A 192 18.42 -18.73 -4.71
N TYR A 193 17.76 -18.80 -5.86
CA TYR A 193 16.78 -17.79 -6.25
C TYR A 193 15.39 -18.11 -5.69
N CYS A 194 14.59 -17.07 -5.45
CA CYS A 194 13.23 -17.24 -4.97
C CYS A 194 12.23 -16.21 -5.53
N LYS A 195 10.94 -16.55 -5.43
CA LYS A 195 9.80 -15.62 -5.61
C LYS A 195 8.94 -15.65 -4.35
N PHE A 196 8.51 -14.48 -3.86
CA PHE A 196 7.64 -14.35 -2.69
C PHE A 196 6.16 -14.29 -3.07
N HIS A 197 5.31 -15.04 -2.35
CA HIS A 197 3.86 -15.12 -2.57
C HIS A 197 3.10 -15.01 -1.26
N LEU A 198 2.16 -14.05 -1.18
CA LEU A 198 1.18 -13.93 -0.09
C LEU A 198 -0.19 -14.28 -0.66
N LYS A 199 -0.74 -15.44 -0.26
CA LYS A 199 -2.06 -15.90 -0.70
C LYS A 199 -3.12 -15.50 0.32
N THR A 200 -4.15 -14.80 -0.14
CA THR A 200 -5.23 -14.33 0.74
C THR A 200 -5.99 -15.51 1.35
N ASP A 201 -6.17 -15.49 2.68
CA ASP A 201 -6.96 -16.51 3.37
C ASP A 201 -8.48 -16.23 3.31
N GLN A 202 -8.87 -15.05 2.82
CA GLN A 202 -10.27 -14.61 2.66
C GLN A 202 -10.90 -15.15 1.37
N GLY A 203 -10.09 -15.69 0.46
CA GLY A 203 -10.48 -15.97 -0.92
C GLY A 203 -10.32 -14.76 -1.84
N ILE A 204 -9.98 -15.01 -3.10
CA ILE A 204 -9.93 -13.97 -4.13
C ILE A 204 -11.34 -13.52 -4.46
N LYS A 205 -11.54 -12.21 -4.52
CA LYS A 205 -12.80 -11.59 -4.95
C LYS A 205 -12.51 -10.31 -5.72
N ASN A 206 -13.23 -10.13 -6.82
CA ASN A 206 -13.07 -9.02 -7.72
C ASN A 206 -14.41 -8.32 -7.94
N LEU A 207 -14.37 -7.02 -8.23
CA LEU A 207 -15.55 -6.22 -8.54
C LEU A 207 -15.84 -6.30 -10.04
N PRO A 208 -17.10 -6.57 -10.44
CA PRO A 208 -17.56 -6.31 -11.79
C PRO A 208 -17.34 -4.83 -12.17
N THR A 209 -17.02 -4.56 -13.43
CA THR A 209 -16.66 -3.22 -13.91
C THR A 209 -17.75 -2.17 -13.65
N ASP A 210 -19.04 -2.54 -13.75
CA ASP A 210 -20.16 -1.64 -13.47
C ASP A 210 -20.31 -1.32 -11.97
N VAL A 211 -20.03 -2.29 -11.10
CA VAL A 211 -20.00 -2.10 -9.64
C VAL A 211 -18.82 -1.24 -9.24
N ALA A 212 -17.63 -1.49 -9.81
CA ALA A 212 -16.45 -0.68 -9.56
C ALA A 212 -16.65 0.78 -9.97
N GLY A 213 -17.26 1.02 -11.15
CA GLY A 213 -17.59 2.38 -11.61
C GLY A 213 -18.61 3.09 -10.72
N LYS A 214 -19.59 2.37 -10.15
CA LYS A 214 -20.52 2.96 -9.16
C LYS A 214 -19.81 3.33 -7.86
N LEU A 215 -18.98 2.43 -7.33
CA LEU A 215 -18.23 2.66 -6.09
C LEU A 215 -17.27 3.84 -6.22
N GLU A 216 -16.66 4.07 -7.38
CA GLU A 216 -15.81 5.24 -7.62
C GLU A 216 -16.56 6.56 -7.38
N GLY A 217 -17.86 6.61 -7.67
CA GLY A 217 -18.71 7.78 -7.40
C GLY A 217 -19.32 7.81 -5.99
N GLU A 218 -19.72 6.65 -5.45
CA GLU A 218 -20.48 6.55 -4.19
C GLU A 218 -19.58 6.47 -2.94
N ASP A 219 -18.50 5.71 -2.99
CA ASP A 219 -17.53 5.54 -1.89
C ASP A 219 -16.11 5.33 -2.49
N PRO A 220 -15.45 6.40 -2.96
CA PRO A 220 -14.11 6.31 -3.55
C PRO A 220 -13.05 5.70 -2.59
N ASP A 221 -13.37 5.69 -1.29
CA ASP A 221 -12.55 5.14 -0.22
C ASP A 221 -13.02 3.75 0.26
N HIS A 222 -13.85 3.04 -0.52
CA HIS A 222 -14.41 1.72 -0.20
C HIS A 222 -13.37 0.75 0.38
N ALA A 223 -12.21 0.62 -0.27
CA ALA A 223 -11.16 -0.30 0.17
C ALA A 223 -10.53 0.09 1.53
N ILE A 224 -10.41 1.39 1.81
CA ILE A 224 -9.91 1.91 3.09
C ILE A 224 -10.94 1.65 4.19
N ARG A 225 -12.22 1.97 3.91
CA ARG A 225 -13.34 1.74 4.83
C ARG A 225 -13.49 0.26 5.17
N ASP A 226 -13.46 -0.62 4.17
CA ASP A 226 -13.51 -2.08 4.34
C ASP A 226 -12.39 -2.57 5.27
N LEU A 227 -11.14 -2.22 4.97
CA LEU A 227 -9.98 -2.66 5.76
C LEU A 227 -10.04 -2.14 7.19
N TYR A 228 -10.37 -0.86 7.38
CA TYR A 228 -10.50 -0.26 8.71
C TYR A 228 -11.57 -0.99 9.53
N ASN A 229 -12.76 -1.17 8.96
CA ASN A 229 -13.89 -1.81 9.64
C ASN A 229 -13.60 -3.27 9.95
N ALA A 230 -12.95 -4.00 9.05
CA ALA A 230 -12.57 -5.39 9.26
C ALA A 230 -11.68 -5.53 10.49
N ILE A 231 -10.61 -4.73 10.58
CA ILE A 231 -9.71 -4.75 11.74
C ILE A 231 -10.42 -4.26 13.01
N ALA A 232 -11.18 -3.16 12.94
CA ALA A 232 -11.87 -2.59 14.10
C ALA A 232 -12.97 -3.49 14.69
N THR A 233 -13.47 -4.46 13.90
CA THR A 233 -14.44 -5.47 14.35
C THR A 233 -13.79 -6.80 14.73
N GLY A 234 -12.45 -6.90 14.67
CA GLY A 234 -11.70 -8.13 14.96
C GLY A 234 -11.68 -9.15 13.81
N ASN A 235 -12.27 -8.83 12.65
CA ASN A 235 -12.18 -9.62 11.42
C ASN A 235 -10.85 -9.35 10.70
N ASN A 236 -9.76 -9.64 11.42
CA ASN A 236 -8.39 -9.35 11.02
C ASN A 236 -8.01 -10.15 9.77
N PRO A 237 -7.72 -9.50 8.63
CA PRO A 237 -7.35 -10.22 7.43
C PRO A 237 -5.97 -10.85 7.56
N SER A 238 -5.78 -11.97 6.85
CA SER A 238 -4.52 -12.68 6.82
C SER A 238 -4.16 -13.26 5.46
N TRP A 239 -2.86 -13.52 5.30
CA TRP A 239 -2.28 -14.13 4.12
C TRP A 239 -1.32 -15.24 4.51
N SER A 240 -1.47 -16.39 3.86
CA SER A 240 -0.50 -17.48 3.92
C SER A 240 0.72 -17.13 3.05
N PHE A 241 1.92 -17.16 3.63
CA PHE A 241 3.17 -16.78 2.99
C PHE A 241 3.93 -17.99 2.45
N TYR A 242 4.34 -17.90 1.18
CA TYR A 242 5.05 -18.94 0.45
C TYR A 242 6.24 -18.37 -0.31
N ILE A 243 7.17 -19.27 -0.65
CA ILE A 243 8.22 -19.04 -1.63
C ILE A 243 8.19 -20.09 -2.74
N GLN A 244 8.60 -19.70 -3.94
CA GLN A 244 9.15 -20.65 -4.92
C GLN A 244 10.67 -20.59 -4.81
N VAL A 245 11.36 -21.70 -5.10
CA VAL A 245 12.83 -21.78 -5.04
C VAL A 245 13.34 -22.34 -6.36
N MET A 246 14.36 -21.68 -6.92
CA MET A 246 15.08 -22.09 -8.12
C MET A 246 16.58 -22.08 -7.83
N THR A 247 17.25 -23.19 -8.10
CA THR A 247 18.72 -23.29 -7.98
C THR A 247 19.42 -22.47 -9.06
N PHE A 248 20.71 -22.18 -8.86
CA PHE A 248 21.50 -21.45 -9.86
C PHE A 248 21.64 -22.27 -11.15
N GLU A 249 21.80 -23.59 -11.03
CA GLU A 249 21.91 -24.52 -12.15
C GLU A 249 20.60 -24.59 -12.97
N GLN A 250 19.46 -24.54 -12.29
CA GLN A 250 18.16 -24.44 -12.96
C GLN A 250 18.01 -23.10 -13.68
N ALA A 251 18.47 -22.00 -13.07
CA ALA A 251 18.37 -20.67 -13.66
C ALA A 251 19.15 -20.54 -14.99
N GLU A 252 20.34 -21.16 -15.09
CA GLU A 252 21.17 -21.15 -16.30
C GLU A 252 20.54 -21.89 -17.49
N THR A 253 19.68 -22.86 -17.22
CA THR A 253 19.10 -23.76 -18.24
C THR A 253 17.60 -23.55 -18.43
N TYR A 254 16.99 -22.62 -17.69
CA TYR A 254 15.55 -22.41 -17.75
C TYR A 254 15.15 -21.78 -19.08
N LYS A 255 14.02 -22.25 -19.64
CA LYS A 255 13.50 -21.83 -20.96
C LYS A 255 13.20 -20.33 -21.08
N TYR A 256 12.99 -19.66 -19.96
CA TYR A 256 12.79 -18.21 -19.88
C TYR A 256 13.91 -17.61 -19.05
N ASN A 257 14.24 -16.35 -19.33
CA ASN A 257 15.06 -15.54 -18.44
C ASN A 257 14.39 -15.49 -17.05
N PRO A 258 14.97 -16.11 -16.01
CA PRO A 258 14.31 -16.20 -14.70
C PRO A 258 14.30 -14.86 -13.95
N PHE A 259 14.98 -13.85 -14.48
CA PHE A 259 15.06 -12.48 -13.96
C PHE A 259 14.24 -11.48 -14.77
N ASP A 260 13.57 -11.92 -15.83
CA ASP A 260 12.60 -11.12 -16.55
C ASP A 260 11.31 -11.00 -15.72
N LEU A 261 10.98 -9.79 -15.31
CA LEU A 261 9.81 -9.47 -14.49
C LEU A 261 8.48 -9.79 -15.19
N THR A 262 8.48 -9.88 -16.52
CA THR A 262 7.27 -10.20 -17.30
C THR A 262 6.95 -11.70 -17.27
N LYS A 263 7.88 -12.53 -16.77
CA LYS A 263 7.73 -13.98 -16.68
C LYS A 263 7.37 -14.44 -15.27
N VAL A 264 6.42 -15.37 -15.21
CA VAL A 264 6.14 -16.17 -14.01
C VAL A 264 6.88 -17.49 -14.04
N TRP A 265 7.22 -18.01 -12.86
CA TRP A 265 7.68 -19.39 -12.70
C TRP A 265 6.44 -20.28 -12.53
N PRO A 266 6.15 -21.20 -13.47
CA PRO A 266 5.01 -22.10 -13.36
C PRO A 266 5.05 -22.88 -12.05
N HIS A 267 3.92 -22.93 -11.33
CA HIS A 267 3.84 -23.67 -10.07
C HIS A 267 4.05 -25.19 -10.24
N THR A 268 3.87 -25.71 -11.45
CA THR A 268 4.18 -27.11 -11.81
C THR A 268 5.68 -27.39 -11.77
N ASP A 269 6.48 -26.41 -12.17
CA ASP A 269 7.94 -26.53 -12.26
C ASP A 269 8.57 -26.18 -10.90
N PHE A 270 8.02 -25.14 -10.26
CA PHE A 270 8.49 -24.61 -8.97
C PHE A 270 7.29 -24.47 -8.01
N PRO A 271 6.94 -25.50 -7.23
CA PRO A 271 5.79 -25.46 -6.34
C PRO A 271 5.96 -24.45 -5.20
N LEU A 272 4.82 -24.02 -4.64
CA LEU A 272 4.80 -23.13 -3.48
C LEU A 272 5.23 -23.87 -2.21
N ILE A 273 6.24 -23.34 -1.53
CA ILE A 273 6.76 -23.84 -0.26
C ILE A 273 6.25 -22.93 0.86
N PRO A 274 5.50 -23.46 1.85
CA PRO A 274 4.95 -22.65 2.94
C PRO A 274 6.05 -22.13 3.86
N VAL A 275 5.95 -20.85 4.24
CA VAL A 275 6.89 -20.16 5.14
C VAL A 275 6.22 -19.70 6.42
N GLY A 276 5.04 -19.09 6.33
CA GLY A 276 4.38 -18.51 7.50
C GLY A 276 3.07 -17.83 7.19
N LYS A 277 2.68 -16.87 8.04
CA LYS A 277 1.41 -16.16 7.93
C LYS A 277 1.57 -14.68 8.32
N VAL A 278 0.93 -13.81 7.55
CA VAL A 278 0.82 -12.37 7.82
C VAL A 278 -0.59 -12.07 8.27
N VAL A 279 -0.77 -11.34 9.37
CA VAL A 279 -2.09 -10.94 9.90
C VAL A 279 -2.08 -9.45 10.17
N LEU A 280 -3.09 -8.73 9.67
CA LEU A 280 -3.29 -7.32 10.00
C LEU A 280 -4.34 -7.20 11.11
N ASN A 281 -3.93 -6.75 12.29
CA ASN A 281 -4.76 -6.75 13.49
C ASN A 281 -4.80 -5.40 14.24
N ARG A 282 -4.28 -4.34 13.62
CA ARG A 282 -4.25 -3.00 14.22
C ARG A 282 -4.40 -1.93 13.14
N ASN A 283 -5.35 -1.02 13.35
CA ASN A 283 -5.48 0.18 12.52
C ASN A 283 -4.42 1.23 12.92
N PRO A 284 -4.04 2.13 12.00
CA PRO A 284 -3.19 3.27 12.33
C PRO A 284 -3.90 4.18 13.37
N GLN A 285 -3.14 4.78 14.28
CA GLN A 285 -3.67 5.80 15.19
C GLN A 285 -3.83 7.14 14.47
N ASN A 286 -2.87 7.48 13.60
CA ASN A 286 -2.95 8.63 12.71
C ASN A 286 -2.52 8.24 11.29
N TYR A 287 -3.43 8.42 10.33
CA TYR A 287 -3.20 8.03 8.93
C TYR A 287 -1.99 8.75 8.32
N PHE A 288 -1.86 10.05 8.53
CA PHE A 288 -0.76 10.80 7.92
C PHE A 288 0.61 10.38 8.50
N ALA A 289 0.68 10.20 9.82
CA ALA A 289 1.91 9.81 10.51
C ALA A 289 2.36 8.37 10.20
N GLU A 290 1.43 7.43 10.13
CA GLU A 290 1.73 5.99 10.02
C GLU A 290 1.53 5.41 8.61
N VAL A 291 0.78 6.08 7.73
CA VAL A 291 0.49 5.59 6.38
C VAL A 291 1.06 6.55 5.34
N GLU A 292 0.73 7.83 5.39
CA GLU A 292 1.24 8.77 4.37
C GLU A 292 2.77 8.88 4.44
N GLN A 293 3.36 8.86 5.63
CA GLN A 293 4.80 8.97 5.84
C GLN A 293 5.58 7.64 5.85
N ILE A 294 4.93 6.49 5.67
CA ILE A 294 5.66 5.21 5.60
C ILE A 294 6.53 5.11 4.33
N ALA A 295 7.71 4.51 4.45
CA ALA A 295 8.74 4.51 3.41
C ALA A 295 9.33 3.10 3.20
N PHE A 296 8.67 2.29 2.36
CA PHE A 296 9.18 0.97 1.97
C PHE A 296 10.24 1.07 0.87
N SER A 297 11.43 0.50 1.07
CA SER A 297 12.48 0.43 0.04
C SER A 297 12.89 -1.02 -0.21
N PRO A 298 12.88 -1.52 -1.46
CA PRO A 298 13.38 -2.86 -1.78
C PRO A 298 14.86 -3.06 -1.44
N ALA A 299 15.64 -1.99 -1.27
CA ALA A 299 17.01 -2.07 -0.81
C ALA A 299 17.15 -2.41 0.69
N ASN A 300 16.06 -2.32 1.47
CA ASN A 300 16.06 -2.68 2.88
C ASN A 300 15.95 -4.21 3.05
N MET A 301 16.98 -4.93 2.62
CA MET A 301 17.12 -6.37 2.80
C MET A 301 18.00 -6.67 4.00
N VAL A 302 17.69 -7.75 4.72
CA VAL A 302 18.46 -8.25 5.86
C VAL A 302 19.42 -9.36 5.40
N PRO A 303 20.51 -9.65 6.15
CA PRO A 303 21.39 -10.77 5.83
C PRO A 303 20.61 -12.06 5.56
N GLY A 304 20.99 -12.77 4.49
CA GLY A 304 20.28 -13.94 3.98
C GLY A 304 19.26 -13.65 2.88
N ILE A 305 18.91 -12.39 2.62
CA ILE A 305 18.06 -11.97 1.49
C ILE A 305 18.83 -10.95 0.64
N GLU A 306 18.92 -11.18 -0.66
CA GLU A 306 19.65 -10.35 -1.60
C GLU A 306 18.85 -10.12 -2.90
N ALA A 307 19.24 -9.11 -3.68
CA ALA A 307 18.66 -8.88 -4.99
C ALA A 307 19.17 -9.90 -6.03
N SER A 308 18.32 -10.20 -7.02
CA SER A 308 18.74 -10.89 -8.24
C SER A 308 19.19 -9.90 -9.32
N PRO A 309 19.75 -10.37 -10.45
CA PRO A 309 20.09 -9.55 -11.61
C PRO A 309 18.89 -8.95 -12.38
N ASP A 310 17.65 -9.06 -11.89
CA ASP A 310 16.47 -8.46 -12.51
C ASP A 310 16.66 -6.95 -12.69
N LYS A 311 16.70 -6.48 -13.95
CA LYS A 311 16.96 -5.08 -14.33
C LYS A 311 16.01 -4.11 -13.63
N MET A 312 14.75 -4.50 -13.47
CA MET A 312 13.74 -3.69 -12.81
C MET A 312 13.98 -3.62 -11.30
N LEU A 313 14.30 -4.75 -10.67
CA LEU A 313 14.65 -4.77 -9.25
C LEU A 313 15.87 -3.88 -8.98
N GLN A 314 16.92 -3.99 -9.80
CA GLN A 314 18.15 -3.20 -9.67
C GLN A 314 17.88 -1.69 -9.67
N GLY A 315 17.03 -1.20 -10.59
CA GLY A 315 16.62 0.21 -10.60
C GLY A 315 15.83 0.62 -9.33
N ARG A 316 15.01 -0.29 -8.79
CA ARG A 316 14.22 -0.05 -7.57
C ARG A 316 15.06 -0.03 -6.29
N LEU A 317 16.25 -0.65 -6.27
CA LEU A 317 17.16 -0.56 -5.14
C LEU A 317 17.63 0.89 -4.90
N PHE A 318 17.79 1.66 -5.98
CA PHE A 318 18.15 3.08 -5.90
C PHE A 318 16.92 3.98 -5.68
N SER A 319 15.90 3.82 -6.52
CA SER A 319 14.86 4.85 -6.71
C SER A 319 14.00 5.15 -5.47
N TYR A 320 13.70 4.15 -4.65
CA TYR A 320 12.81 4.32 -3.49
C TYR A 320 13.45 5.18 -2.41
N SER A 321 14.70 4.88 -2.04
CA SER A 321 15.41 5.67 -1.04
C SER A 321 15.68 7.10 -1.55
N ASP A 322 15.92 7.27 -2.84
CA ASP A 322 16.05 8.59 -3.47
C ASP A 322 14.75 9.42 -3.35
N THR A 323 13.61 8.88 -3.82
CA THR A 323 12.33 9.61 -3.76
C THR A 323 11.89 9.88 -2.31
N HIS A 324 12.22 9.02 -1.35
CA HIS A 324 11.92 9.26 0.06
C HIS A 324 12.71 10.43 0.65
N ARG A 325 13.98 10.61 0.27
CA ARG A 325 14.77 11.78 0.71
C ARG A 325 14.17 13.09 0.21
N HIS A 326 13.58 13.09 -0.98
CA HIS A 326 12.84 14.24 -1.52
C HIS A 326 11.48 14.43 -0.83
N ARG A 327 10.68 13.37 -0.75
CA ARG A 327 9.27 13.42 -0.30
C ARG A 327 9.12 13.69 1.20
N LEU A 328 9.98 13.06 2.01
CA LEU A 328 9.89 13.06 3.47
C LEU A 328 11.06 13.78 4.14
N GLY A 329 12.13 14.04 3.41
CA GLY A 329 13.35 14.68 3.92
C GLY A 329 14.50 13.69 4.15
N ALA A 330 15.70 14.24 4.34
CA ALA A 330 16.94 13.46 4.46
C ALA A 330 16.90 12.43 5.60
N ASN A 331 16.21 12.75 6.69
CA ASN A 331 16.12 11.95 7.91
C ASN A 331 14.81 11.13 8.01
N TYR A 332 14.14 10.83 6.90
CA TYR A 332 12.86 10.11 6.89
C TYR A 332 12.86 8.76 7.65
N ALA A 333 14.01 8.11 7.74
CA ALA A 333 14.20 6.85 8.47
C ALA A 333 14.08 7.01 10.00
N GLN A 334 14.17 8.24 10.51
CA GLN A 334 13.99 8.56 11.93
C GLN A 334 12.52 8.73 12.32
N LEU A 335 11.61 8.89 11.34
CA LEU A 335 10.18 8.96 11.61
C LEU A 335 9.73 7.68 12.33
N PRO A 336 8.84 7.76 13.33
CA PRO A 336 8.47 6.60 14.14
C PRO A 336 8.01 5.39 13.33
N VAL A 337 7.28 5.56 12.23
CA VAL A 337 6.83 4.42 11.42
C VAL A 337 7.95 3.76 10.59
N ASN A 338 9.03 4.47 10.30
CA ASN A 338 10.15 4.00 9.47
C ASN A 338 11.36 3.54 10.29
N CYS A 339 11.39 3.88 11.58
CA CYS A 339 12.49 3.53 12.47
C CYS A 339 12.53 2.01 12.73
N PRO A 340 13.69 1.35 12.64
CA PRO A 340 13.81 -0.08 12.88
C PRO A 340 13.79 -0.40 14.39
N HIS A 341 12.61 -0.30 15.03
CA HIS A 341 12.45 -0.46 16.49
C HIS A 341 12.84 -1.83 17.04
N ALA A 342 12.77 -2.87 16.20
CA ALA A 342 13.07 -4.23 16.60
C ALA A 342 14.59 -4.56 16.58
N SER A 343 15.42 -3.68 16.02
CA SER A 343 16.87 -3.84 15.98
C SER A 343 17.57 -3.00 17.04
N ILE A 344 18.88 -3.19 17.21
CA ILE A 344 19.73 -2.21 17.88
C ILE A 344 19.51 -0.86 17.17
N ARG A 345 19.36 0.24 17.93
CA ARG A 345 19.28 1.59 17.37
C ARG A 345 20.37 1.78 16.31
N PRO A 346 20.09 2.41 15.16
CA PRO A 346 21.08 2.58 14.11
C PRO A 346 22.40 3.17 14.65
N LYS A 347 23.48 2.42 14.48
CA LYS A 347 24.86 2.81 14.83
C LYS A 347 25.62 3.03 13.53
N THR A 348 25.62 4.27 13.04
CA THR A 348 26.16 4.63 11.72
C THR A 348 27.13 5.79 11.83
N TYR A 349 27.84 6.11 10.75
CA TYR A 349 28.66 7.32 10.68
C TYR A 349 27.94 8.51 10.06
N SER A 350 26.68 8.34 9.60
CA SER A 350 25.84 9.44 9.13
C SER A 350 25.50 10.40 10.29
N ARG A 351 25.51 11.70 10.02
CA ARG A 351 25.23 12.79 10.97
C ARG A 351 24.35 13.86 10.33
N ASP A 352 23.73 14.67 11.17
CA ASP A 352 23.07 15.94 10.84
C ASP A 352 21.87 15.82 9.89
N GLY A 353 21.69 16.78 8.98
CA GLY A 353 20.56 16.87 8.07
C GLY A 353 19.33 17.58 8.66
N PRO A 354 18.43 18.08 7.80
CA PRO A 354 17.21 18.77 8.24
C PRO A 354 16.32 17.85 9.08
N GLN A 355 15.65 18.46 10.08
CA GLN A 355 14.71 17.77 10.97
C GLN A 355 15.29 16.51 11.64
N SER A 356 16.60 16.52 11.92
CA SER A 356 17.22 15.48 12.74
C SER A 356 16.51 15.41 14.10
N TYR A 357 15.99 14.23 14.41
CA TYR A 357 15.30 13.89 15.65
C TYR A 357 16.26 13.10 16.55
N ASP A 358 16.15 13.27 17.88
CA ASP A 358 17.07 12.72 18.89
C ASP A 358 18.48 13.35 18.90
N VAL A 359 19.33 12.96 19.85
CA VAL A 359 20.74 13.40 20.00
C VAL A 359 21.65 12.89 18.88
N HIS A 360 21.10 12.25 17.85
CA HIS A 360 21.78 11.82 16.62
C HIS A 360 23.14 11.13 16.84
N GLN A 361 23.16 10.13 17.74
CA GLN A 361 24.34 9.36 18.15
C GLN A 361 25.35 10.12 19.04
N GLY A 362 24.99 11.31 19.53
CA GLY A 362 25.72 12.08 20.54
C GLY A 362 27.15 12.39 20.14
N GLY A 363 28.07 12.33 21.10
CA GLY A 363 29.51 12.56 20.89
C GLY A 363 30.27 11.38 20.29
N ALA A 364 29.60 10.35 19.74
CA ALA A 364 30.28 9.20 19.15
C ALA A 364 31.08 9.59 17.88
N PRO A 365 32.23 8.95 17.60
CA PRO A 365 33.03 9.22 16.41
C PRO A 365 32.19 9.20 15.12
N ASN A 366 32.39 10.19 14.27
CA ASN A 366 31.66 10.37 13.00
C ASN A 366 32.50 9.99 11.76
N TYR A 367 33.62 9.27 11.95
CA TYR A 367 34.50 8.79 10.89
C TYR A 367 34.96 7.35 11.14
N PHE A 368 35.30 6.63 10.07
CA PHE A 368 35.81 5.26 10.08
C PHE A 368 37.00 5.12 9.10
N PRO A 369 38.05 4.35 9.44
CA PRO A 369 38.30 3.71 10.74
C PRO A 369 38.60 4.74 11.85
N ASN A 370 38.44 4.36 13.11
CA ASN A 370 38.80 5.19 14.27
C ASN A 370 39.30 4.35 15.45
N SER A 371 40.06 4.97 16.36
CA SER A 371 40.60 4.35 17.58
C SER A 371 39.79 4.70 18.84
N PHE A 372 38.52 5.11 18.68
CA PHE A 372 37.70 5.70 19.73
C PHE A 372 36.41 4.91 19.99
N ASN A 373 36.45 3.58 19.78
CA ASN A 373 35.35 2.64 20.02
C ASN A 373 34.04 3.00 19.25
N GLY A 374 34.16 3.54 18.03
CA GLY A 374 33.03 3.72 17.14
C GLY A 374 32.45 2.39 16.62
N PRO A 375 31.32 2.42 15.88
CA PRO A 375 30.75 1.22 15.24
C PRO A 375 31.75 0.51 14.30
N HIS A 376 31.80 -0.83 14.35
CA HIS A 376 32.66 -1.64 13.48
C HIS A 376 31.85 -2.45 12.47
N GLU A 377 32.51 -2.88 11.40
CA GLU A 377 31.94 -3.80 10.42
C GLU A 377 31.69 -5.20 11.01
N ASP A 378 30.71 -5.90 10.46
CA ASP A 378 30.39 -7.30 10.80
C ASP A 378 30.69 -8.20 9.60
N PRO A 379 31.78 -8.98 9.62
CA PRO A 379 32.13 -9.91 8.56
C PRO A 379 31.05 -10.99 8.29
N GLY A 380 30.16 -11.27 9.25
CA GLY A 380 29.06 -12.21 9.07
C GLY A 380 27.91 -11.67 8.21
N ALA A 381 27.91 -10.37 7.90
CA ALA A 381 26.89 -9.72 7.06
C ALA A 381 27.32 -9.52 5.60
N VAL A 382 28.45 -10.10 5.18
CA VAL A 382 28.97 -9.99 3.81
C VAL A 382 28.01 -10.68 2.82
N GLN A 383 27.81 -10.05 1.66
CA GLN A 383 26.96 -10.57 0.59
C GLN A 383 27.57 -11.80 -0.07
N SER A 384 26.73 -12.67 -0.61
CA SER A 384 27.15 -13.84 -1.38
C SER A 384 27.87 -13.44 -2.67
N ASN A 385 29.03 -14.07 -2.91
CA ASN A 385 29.78 -13.93 -4.14
C ASN A 385 29.08 -14.67 -5.29
N PHE A 386 29.07 -14.08 -6.48
CA PHE A 386 28.67 -14.75 -7.72
C PHE A 386 29.51 -14.23 -8.88
N THR A 387 29.69 -15.06 -9.91
CA THR A 387 30.46 -14.70 -11.11
C THR A 387 29.51 -14.47 -12.27
N THR A 388 29.81 -13.48 -13.11
CA THR A 388 29.07 -13.21 -14.36
C THR A 388 30.02 -13.29 -15.56
N LYS A 389 29.46 -13.53 -16.75
CA LYS A 389 30.19 -13.53 -18.02
C LYS A 389 29.48 -12.60 -19.01
N GLY A 390 30.25 -11.87 -19.82
CA GLY A 390 29.73 -10.97 -20.85
C GLY A 390 30.36 -9.58 -20.80
N ASP A 391 30.18 -8.83 -21.89
CA ASP A 391 30.68 -7.45 -22.00
C ASP A 391 29.74 -6.48 -21.30
N VAL A 392 30.27 -5.35 -20.82
CA VAL A 392 29.45 -4.27 -20.27
C VAL A 392 28.86 -3.44 -21.41
N GLN A 393 27.59 -3.68 -21.73
CA GLN A 393 26.86 -2.95 -22.78
C GLN A 393 25.34 -2.92 -22.53
N ARG A 394 24.60 -2.22 -23.39
CA ARG A 394 23.13 -2.15 -23.34
C ARG A 394 22.52 -3.30 -24.13
N TYR A 395 22.25 -4.41 -23.46
CA TYR A 395 21.58 -5.56 -24.07
C TYR A 395 20.07 -5.30 -24.25
N ASP A 396 19.62 -5.32 -25.50
CA ASP A 396 18.20 -5.35 -25.84
C ASP A 396 17.59 -6.71 -25.43
N SER A 397 16.33 -6.67 -25.01
CA SER A 397 15.52 -7.85 -24.71
C SER A 397 14.50 -8.15 -25.81
N GLY A 398 14.60 -7.48 -26.97
CA GLY A 398 13.62 -7.55 -28.06
C GLY A 398 13.36 -8.95 -28.64
N ASP A 399 14.31 -9.88 -28.52
CA ASP A 399 14.16 -11.26 -29.01
C ASP A 399 13.54 -12.22 -27.96
N GLU A 400 13.21 -11.73 -26.76
CA GLU A 400 12.58 -12.55 -25.72
C GLU A 400 11.10 -12.86 -26.05
N ASP A 401 10.63 -14.06 -25.65
CA ASP A 401 9.24 -14.48 -25.83
C ASP A 401 8.28 -13.58 -25.02
N ASN A 402 7.41 -12.85 -25.71
CA ASN A 402 6.46 -11.92 -25.09
C ASN A 402 5.03 -12.45 -25.00
N PHE A 403 4.73 -13.60 -25.61
CA PHE A 403 3.35 -13.99 -25.91
C PHE A 403 2.97 -15.35 -25.34
N SER A 404 3.89 -16.32 -25.20
CA SER A 404 3.49 -17.70 -24.83
C SER A 404 2.88 -17.78 -23.43
N GLN A 405 3.38 -17.03 -22.45
CA GLN A 405 2.78 -17.02 -21.11
C GLN A 405 1.41 -16.32 -21.09
N VAL A 406 1.18 -15.38 -22.01
CA VAL A 406 -0.13 -14.74 -22.17
C VAL A 406 -1.13 -15.72 -22.79
N ASP A 407 -0.69 -16.53 -23.75
CA ASP A 407 -1.52 -17.58 -24.34
C ASP A 407 -1.89 -18.64 -23.29
N LEU A 408 -0.96 -19.02 -22.43
CA LEU A 408 -1.25 -19.91 -21.29
C LEU A 408 -2.25 -19.27 -20.32
N PHE A 409 -2.11 -17.98 -20.02
CA PHE A 409 -3.07 -17.26 -19.20
C PHE A 409 -4.47 -17.27 -19.85
N TRP A 410 -4.56 -16.93 -21.12
CA TRP A 410 -5.82 -16.96 -21.89
C TRP A 410 -6.42 -18.37 -21.92
N THR A 411 -5.68 -19.37 -22.38
CA THR A 411 -6.21 -20.71 -22.72
C THR A 411 -6.35 -21.65 -21.54
N LYS A 412 -5.50 -21.53 -20.50
CA LYS A 412 -5.44 -22.47 -19.38
C LYS A 412 -5.87 -21.89 -18.04
N VAL A 413 -5.78 -20.57 -17.86
CA VAL A 413 -6.10 -19.93 -16.57
C VAL A 413 -7.49 -19.32 -16.56
N LEU A 414 -7.89 -18.64 -17.63
CA LEU A 414 -9.19 -17.98 -17.72
C LEU A 414 -10.31 -18.92 -18.19
N SER A 415 -11.45 -18.86 -17.52
CA SER A 415 -12.70 -19.44 -18.01
C SER A 415 -13.23 -18.69 -19.25
N PRO A 416 -14.13 -19.28 -20.05
CA PRO A 416 -14.74 -18.59 -21.18
C PRO A 416 -15.41 -17.26 -20.81
N GLU A 417 -16.05 -17.19 -19.64
CA GLU A 417 -16.71 -15.98 -19.15
C GLU A 417 -15.69 -14.92 -18.71
N GLU A 418 -14.59 -15.33 -18.08
CA GLU A 418 -13.49 -14.43 -17.71
C GLU A 418 -12.78 -13.86 -18.95
N ARG A 419 -12.57 -14.68 -19.99
CA ARG A 419 -12.04 -14.23 -21.29
C ARG A 419 -12.93 -13.17 -21.91
N GLN A 420 -14.24 -13.39 -21.88
CA GLN A 420 -15.19 -12.42 -22.40
C GLN A 420 -15.15 -11.10 -21.63
N ARG A 421 -15.04 -11.13 -20.29
CA ARG A 421 -14.88 -9.91 -19.48
C ARG A 421 -13.56 -9.19 -19.74
N LEU A 422 -12.46 -9.94 -19.86
CA LEU A 422 -11.15 -9.40 -20.25
C LEU A 422 -11.26 -8.62 -21.57
N VAL A 423 -11.85 -9.22 -22.60
CA VAL A 423 -12.05 -8.57 -23.89
C VAL A 423 -12.93 -7.33 -23.78
N ASN A 424 -14.04 -7.42 -23.05
CA ASN A 424 -14.93 -6.27 -22.86
C ASN A 424 -14.21 -5.08 -22.18
N ASN A 425 -13.37 -5.38 -21.19
CA ASN A 425 -12.61 -4.37 -20.46
C ASN A 425 -11.53 -3.73 -21.34
N ILE A 426 -10.78 -4.53 -22.11
CA ILE A 426 -9.76 -4.03 -23.05
C ILE A 426 -10.42 -3.19 -24.13
N ALA A 427 -11.39 -3.74 -24.86
CA ALA A 427 -12.10 -3.02 -25.93
C ALA A 427 -12.77 -1.74 -25.42
N GLY A 428 -13.35 -1.78 -24.21
CA GLY A 428 -13.97 -0.63 -23.56
C GLY A 428 -13.02 0.55 -23.32
N HIS A 429 -11.73 0.29 -23.12
CA HIS A 429 -10.68 1.31 -22.97
C HIS A 429 -9.98 1.62 -24.31
N LEU A 430 -9.62 0.59 -25.07
CA LEU A 430 -8.89 0.65 -26.34
C LEU A 430 -9.67 1.37 -27.45
N LYS A 431 -11.01 1.33 -27.43
CA LYS A 431 -11.84 2.05 -28.40
C LYS A 431 -11.59 3.57 -28.43
N ASN A 432 -11.03 4.13 -27.36
CA ASN A 432 -10.74 5.56 -27.25
C ASN A 432 -9.37 5.94 -27.84
N ALA A 433 -8.57 4.96 -28.27
CA ALA A 433 -7.30 5.19 -28.97
C ALA A 433 -7.50 5.33 -30.48
N SER A 434 -6.56 6.00 -31.14
CA SER A 434 -6.48 6.16 -32.59
C SER A 434 -6.45 4.81 -33.31
N GLU A 435 -6.96 4.79 -34.53
CA GLU A 435 -7.07 3.56 -35.33
C GLU A 435 -5.73 2.85 -35.53
N ALA A 436 -4.64 3.60 -35.78
CA ALA A 436 -3.31 3.03 -35.95
C ALA A 436 -2.84 2.27 -34.69
N ILE A 437 -3.10 2.84 -33.50
CA ILE A 437 -2.76 2.21 -32.22
C ILE A 437 -3.65 0.99 -31.95
N ARG A 438 -4.96 1.09 -32.22
CA ARG A 438 -5.90 -0.04 -32.09
C ARG A 438 -5.47 -1.22 -32.96
N ASN A 439 -5.12 -0.98 -34.22
CA ASN A 439 -4.65 -2.01 -35.14
C ASN A 439 -3.36 -2.65 -34.66
N ARG A 440 -2.40 -1.87 -34.15
CA ARG A 440 -1.15 -2.43 -33.61
C ARG A 440 -1.38 -3.26 -32.35
N ALA A 441 -2.27 -2.83 -31.45
CA ALA A 441 -2.64 -3.62 -30.27
C ALA A 441 -3.28 -4.96 -30.67
N LEU A 442 -4.17 -4.97 -31.66
CA LEU A 442 -4.77 -6.18 -32.21
C LEU A 442 -3.74 -7.14 -32.82
N VAL A 443 -2.71 -6.62 -33.49
CA VAL A 443 -1.59 -7.43 -33.99
C VAL A 443 -0.88 -8.14 -32.83
N ASN A 444 -0.59 -7.44 -31.74
CA ASN A 444 0.04 -8.05 -30.56
C ASN A 444 -0.84 -9.14 -29.93
N PHE A 445 -2.16 -8.90 -29.78
CA PHE A 445 -3.07 -9.93 -29.30
C PHE A 445 -3.16 -11.12 -30.28
N GLY A 446 -2.97 -10.89 -31.58
CA GLY A 446 -2.93 -11.94 -32.59
C GLY A 446 -1.69 -12.83 -32.48
N GLN A 447 -0.56 -12.26 -32.04
CA GLN A 447 0.65 -13.02 -31.71
C GLN A 447 0.46 -13.89 -30.45
N VAL A 448 -0.42 -13.47 -29.52
CA VAL A 448 -0.82 -14.30 -28.38
C VAL A 448 -1.68 -15.46 -28.84
N ASN A 449 -2.85 -15.16 -29.42
CA ASN A 449 -3.80 -16.16 -29.85
C ASN A 449 -4.77 -15.57 -30.89
N PRO A 450 -4.99 -16.23 -32.05
CA PRO A 450 -5.90 -15.72 -33.07
C PRO A 450 -7.35 -15.52 -32.57
N GLU A 451 -7.84 -16.39 -31.68
CA GLU A 451 -9.18 -16.25 -31.09
C GLU A 451 -9.29 -15.01 -30.22
N TYR A 452 -8.24 -14.72 -29.44
CA TYR A 452 -8.17 -13.55 -28.57
C TYR A 452 -8.25 -12.27 -29.41
N ALA A 453 -7.43 -12.14 -30.45
CA ALA A 453 -7.48 -10.98 -31.35
C ALA A 453 -8.82 -10.86 -32.09
N TYR A 454 -9.39 -11.99 -32.54
CA TYR A 454 -10.66 -11.96 -33.26
C TYR A 454 -11.81 -11.51 -32.36
N THR A 455 -11.83 -11.94 -31.10
CA THR A 455 -12.86 -11.51 -30.15
C THR A 455 -12.71 -10.03 -29.82
N GLU A 456 -11.49 -9.54 -29.59
CA GLU A 456 -11.22 -8.10 -29.44
C GLU A 456 -11.68 -7.28 -30.64
N TYR A 457 -11.36 -7.74 -31.85
CA TYR A 457 -11.78 -7.09 -33.10
C TYR A 457 -13.31 -6.97 -33.15
N LEU A 458 -14.06 -8.05 -32.94
CA LEU A 458 -15.53 -8.01 -33.00
C LEU A 458 -16.13 -6.98 -32.04
N TYR A 459 -15.61 -6.87 -30.82
CA TYR A 459 -16.10 -5.90 -29.83
C TYR A 459 -15.77 -4.46 -30.20
N LEU A 460 -14.56 -4.18 -30.69
CA LEU A 460 -14.19 -2.84 -31.13
C LEU A 460 -15.11 -2.32 -32.25
N PHE A 461 -15.54 -3.20 -33.17
CA PHE A 461 -16.46 -2.84 -34.26
C PHE A 461 -17.93 -2.70 -33.81
N GLN A 462 -18.36 -3.42 -32.77
CA GLN A 462 -19.70 -3.21 -32.18
C GLN A 462 -19.88 -1.81 -31.56
N PHE A 463 -18.78 -1.15 -31.15
CA PHE A 463 -18.80 0.21 -30.60
C PHE A 463 -18.56 1.33 -31.63
N GLN A 464 -18.31 1.00 -32.91
CA GLN A 464 -18.27 2.00 -33.97
C GLN A 464 -19.71 2.36 -34.36
N PRO A 465 -20.17 3.63 -34.24
CA PRO A 465 -21.45 4.00 -34.82
C PRO A 465 -21.39 3.72 -36.33
N ILE A 466 -22.31 2.89 -36.81
CA ILE A 466 -22.55 2.73 -38.25
C ILE A 466 -23.05 4.11 -38.73
N PHE A 467 -22.15 4.94 -39.23
CA PHE A 467 -22.54 6.05 -40.09
C PHE A 467 -23.06 5.43 -41.38
N ILE A 468 -24.37 5.18 -41.42
CA ILE A 468 -25.07 4.97 -42.68
C ILE A 468 -25.00 6.32 -43.40
N LEU A 469 -24.11 6.39 -44.38
CA LEU A 469 -24.01 7.50 -45.34
C LEU A 469 -25.28 7.58 -46.19
#